data_AF-A0AA37TGD8-F1
#
_entry.id   AF-A0AA37TGD8-F1
#
_cell.length_a   1.000
_cell.length_b   1.000
_cell.length_c   1.000
_cell.angle_alpha   90.00
_cell.angle_beta   90.00
_cell.angle_gamma   90.00
#
_symmetry.space_group_name_H-M   'P 1'
#
loop_
_entity.id
_entity.type
_entity.pdbx_description
1 polymer ?
#
loop_
_entity_poly.entity_id
_entity_poly.type
_entity_poly.pdbx_seq_one_letter_code
_entity_poly.pdbx_strand_id
1 'polypeptide(L)' 'MHYVTKEKAADGHFMVKVAGRPVIETCEKRQAKKLVRAIRSLRRLKKARKQAGAWRLY' A
#
# COMPACT_ATOMS: atom_id res chain seq x y z
N MET A 1 -0.91 5.88 -12.04
CA MET A 1 -1.38 6.64 -10.87
C MET A 1 -2.84 6.24 -10.58
N HIS A 2 -3.20 5.84 -9.36
CA HIS A 2 -4.59 5.51 -9.02
C HIS A 2 -5.33 6.79 -8.61
N TYR A 3 -6.28 7.24 -9.42
CA TYR A 3 -7.14 8.37 -9.12
C TYR A 3 -8.12 7.96 -8.00
N VAL A 4 -7.85 8.44 -6.78
CA VAL A 4 -8.70 8.20 -5.61
C VAL A 4 -9.69 9.35 -5.52
N THR A 5 -10.91 9.16 -5.99
CA THR A 5 -12.06 9.99 -5.60
C THR A 5 -12.33 9.71 -4.12
N LYS A 6 -12.04 10.64 -3.22
CA LYS A 6 -12.12 10.43 -1.76
C LYS A 6 -13.54 10.64 -1.23
N GLU A 7 -14.54 10.10 -1.90
CA GLU A 7 -15.91 10.21 -1.40
C GLU A 7 -16.19 9.06 -0.42
N LYS A 8 -16.52 9.44 0.83
CA LYS A 8 -16.91 8.53 1.89
C LYS A 8 -18.43 8.38 1.81
N ALA A 9 -18.91 7.18 1.52
CA ALA A 9 -20.34 6.88 1.58
C ALA A 9 -20.81 6.91 3.05
N ALA A 10 -22.10 7.20 3.26
CA ALA A 10 -22.69 7.42 4.58
C ALA A 10 -22.54 6.21 5.55
N ASP A 11 -22.32 5.04 4.98
CA ASP A 11 -22.13 3.73 5.64
C ASP A 11 -20.67 3.43 6.05
N GLY A 12 -19.76 4.39 5.91
CA GLY A 12 -18.35 4.21 6.28
C GLY A 12 -17.51 3.51 5.21
N HIS A 13 -18.08 3.26 4.03
CA HIS A 13 -17.36 2.76 2.87
C HIS A 13 -16.68 3.88 2.06
N PHE A 14 -15.58 3.55 1.40
CA PHE A 14 -14.87 4.44 0.49
C PHE A 14 -14.98 3.91 -0.94
N MET A 15 -15.48 4.74 -1.85
CA MET A 15 -15.41 4.42 -3.27
C MET A 15 -14.01 4.73 -3.80
N VAL A 16 -13.34 3.72 -4.34
CA VAL A 16 -12.01 3.84 -4.94
C VAL A 16 -12.00 3.25 -6.34
N LYS A 17 -11.37 3.93 -7.31
CA LYS A 17 -11.14 3.35 -8.63
C LYS A 17 -9.84 2.54 -8.65
N VAL A 18 -9.95 1.24 -8.90
CA VAL A 18 -8.82 0.31 -9.06
C VAL A 18 -8.82 -0.20 -10.49
N ALA A 19 -7.75 0.06 -11.24
CA ALA A 19 -7.63 -0.34 -12.66
C ALA A 19 -8.84 0.06 -13.53
N GLY A 20 -9.33 1.30 -13.33
CA GLY A 20 -10.50 1.82 -14.06
C GLY A 20 -11.86 1.33 -13.55
N ARG A 21 -11.89 0.32 -12.67
CA ARG A 21 -13.14 -0.22 -12.09
C ARG A 21 -13.46 0.43 -10.74
N PRO A 22 -14.71 0.85 -10.48
CA PRO A 22 -15.13 1.30 -9.15
C PRO A 22 -15.13 0.11 -8.19
N VAL A 23 -14.51 0.29 -7.03
CA VAL A 23 -14.44 -0.71 -5.95
C VAL A 23 -14.84 -0.02 -4.66
N ILE A 24 -15.69 -0.67 -3.89
CA ILE A 24 -16.05 -0.24 -2.54
C ILE A 24 -15.02 -0.86 -1.57
N GLU A 25 -14.29 -0.02 -0.84
CA GLU A 25 -13.36 -0.45 0.22
C GLU A 25 -13.89 -0.02 1.59
N THR A 26 -13.93 -0.93 2.56
CA THR A 26 -14.17 -0.62 3.97
C THR A 26 -12.94 0.05 4.60
N CYS A 27 -13.12 0.72 5.74
CA CYS A 27 -12.03 1.28 6.54
C CYS A 27 -10.99 0.21 6.93
N GLU A 28 -11.44 -0.98 7.31
CA GLU A 28 -10.62 -2.15 7.67
C GLU A 28 -9.75 -2.61 6.50
N LYS A 29 -10.36 -2.77 5.32
CA LYS A 29 -9.65 -3.16 4.09
C LYS A 29 -8.58 -2.12 3.73
N ARG A 30 -8.87 -0.84 3.94
CA ARG A 30 -7.93 0.26 3.72
C ARG A 30 -6.77 0.23 4.72
N GLN A 31 -7.02 -0.04 6.00
CA GLN A 31 -5.99 -0.20 7.02
C GLN A 31 -5.10 -1.41 6.73
N ALA A 32 -5.68 -2.57 6.41
CA ALA A 32 -4.94 -3.76 6.04
C ALA A 32 -4.01 -3.51 4.84
N LYS A 33 -4.48 -2.79 3.82
CA LYS A 33 -3.68 -2.43 2.64
C LYS A 33 -2.50 -1.52 2.99
N LYS A 34 -2.67 -0.57 3.93
CA LYS A 34 -1.57 0.27 4.44
C LYS A 34 -0.52 -0.58 5.16
N LEU A 35 -0.96 -1.49 6.03
CA LEU A 35 -0.08 -2.39 6.78
C LEU A 35 0.75 -3.28 5.83
N VAL A 36 0.10 -3.94 4.86
CA VAL A 36 0.78 -4.79 3.88
C VAL A 36 1.82 -3.99 3.07
N ARG A 37 1.50 -2.75 2.68
CA ARG A 37 2.45 -1.86 1.98
C ARG A 37 3.66 -1.54 2.86
N ALA A 38 3.44 -1.18 4.13
CA ALA A 38 4.53 -0.90 5.05
C ALA A 38 5.46 -2.11 5.24
N ILE A 39 4.89 -3.31 5.45
CA ILE A 39 5.66 -4.56 5.58
C ILE A 39 6.49 -4.83 4.32
N ARG A 40 5.91 -4.66 3.13
CA ARG A 40 6.64 -4.83 1.86
C ARG A 40 7.79 -3.82 1.72
N SER A 41 7.59 -2.56 2.09
CA SER A 41 8.64 -1.55 2.09
C SER A 41 9.78 -1.91 3.03
N LEU A 42 9.47 -2.34 4.26
CA LEU A 42 10.47 -2.78 5.24
C LEU A 42 11.28 -3.98 4.73
N ARG A 43 10.61 -4.98 4.11
CA ARG A 43 11.30 -6.13 3.50
C ARG A 43 12.27 -5.70 2.39
N ARG A 44 11.86 -4.74 1.54
CA ARG A 44 12.73 -4.19 0.48
C ARG A 44 13.93 -3.45 1.06
N LEU A 45 13.72 -2.62 2.09
CA LEU A 45 14.80 -1.91 2.78
C LEU A 45 15.79 -2.88 3.43
N LYS A 46 15.30 -3.95 4.09
CA LYS A 46 16.15 -5.00 4.65
C LYS A 46 17.00 -5.67 3.57
N LYS A 47 16.41 -6.00 2.41
CA LYS A 47 17.13 -6.57 1.26
C LYS A 47 18.18 -5.61 0.70
N ALA A 48 17.83 -4.33 0.53
CA ALA A 48 18.74 -3.29 0.05
C ALA A 48 19.90 -3.07 1.01
N ARG A 49 19.66 -3.04 2.33
CA ARG A 49 20.71 -2.95 3.34
C ARG A 49 21.64 -4.17 3.33
N LYS A 50 21.11 -5.38 3.13
CA LYS A 50 21.93 -6.60 2.98
C LYS A 50 22.81 -6.52 1.74
N GLN A 51 22.28 -6.02 0.62
CA GLN A 51 23.05 -5.82 -0.61
C GLN A 51 24.13 -4.74 -0.38
N ALA A 52 23.79 -3.56 0.14
CA ALA A 52 24.77 -2.51 0.41
C ALA A 52 25.86 -2.94 1.40
N GLY A 53 25.53 -3.73 2.42
CA GLY A 53 26.51 -4.31 3.35
C GLY A 53 27.39 -5.39 2.72
N ALA A 54 26.85 -6.18 1.78
CA ALA A 54 27.63 -7.15 1.01
C ALA A 54 28.61 -6.47 0.04
N TRP A 55 28.27 -5.30 -0.49
CA TRP A 55 29.15 -4.50 -1.35
C TRP A 55 30.23 -3.73 -0.56
N ARG A 56 30.14 -3.66 0.77
CA ARG A 56 31.15 -3.00 1.62
C ARG A 56 32.32 -3.90 2.01
N LEU A 57 32.28 -5.17 1.59
CA LEU A 57 33.27 -6.21 1.88
C LEU A 57 34.05 -6.66 0.62
N TYR A 58 33.86 -5.97 -0.51
CA TYR A 58 34.63 -6.13 -1.75
C TYR A 58 35.28 -4.80 -2.14
#